data_AF-A0A3A5UL14-F1
#
_entry.id   AF-A0A3A5UL14-F1
#
_cell.length_a   1.000
_cell.length_b   1.000
_cell.length_c   1.000
_cell.angle_alpha   90.00
_cell.angle_beta   90.00
_cell.angle_gamma   90.00
#
_symmetry.space_group_name_H-M   'P 1'
#
loop_
_entity.id
_entity.type
_entity.pdbx_description
1 polymer ?
#
loop_
_entity_poly.entity_id
_entity_poly.type
_entity_poly.pdbx_seq_one_letter_code
_entity_poly.pdbx_strand_id
1 'polypeptide(L)'
;MVKPKSPHTRFEKARIIGARALQISMGAPLYVTEDELRDNFSDELVQLYGVNDAKERVVLDPMKIATLEYDQERIPIDVDPHLDD
;
A
#
# COMPACT_ATOMS: atom_id res chain seq x y z
N MET A 1 11.23 7.09 -0.37
CA MET A 1 10.92 6.80 1.05
C MET A 1 10.87 8.13 1.76
N VAL A 2 9.68 8.54 2.15
CA VAL A 2 9.45 9.84 2.79
C VAL A 2 8.79 9.51 4.12
N LYS A 3 9.49 9.82 5.22
CA LYS A 3 8.86 9.76 6.53
C LYS A 3 7.78 10.83 6.60
N PRO A 4 6.60 10.53 7.15
CA PRO A 4 5.55 11.51 7.26
C PRO A 4 6.03 12.70 8.10
N LYS A 5 5.70 13.92 7.66
CA LYS A 5 6.05 15.17 8.35
C LYS A 5 5.43 15.23 9.75
N SER A 6 4.26 14.62 9.92
CA SER A 6 3.52 14.49 11.18
C SER A 6 2.60 13.27 11.16
N PRO A 7 2.12 12.75 12.30
CA PRO A 7 1.14 11.68 12.32
C PRO A 7 -0.13 12.06 11.54
N HIS A 8 -0.50 11.25 10.54
CA HIS A 8 -1.68 11.50 9.72
C HIS A 8 -2.98 11.24 10.51
N THR A 9 -3.98 12.08 10.27
CA THR A 9 -5.37 11.80 10.64
C THR A 9 -5.92 10.62 9.84
N ARG A 10 -7.05 10.04 10.30
CA ARG A 10 -7.77 8.98 9.57
C ARG A 10 -8.14 9.37 8.13
N PHE A 11 -8.43 10.65 7.89
CA PHE A 11 -8.83 11.16 6.57
C PHE A 11 -7.63 11.34 5.65
N GLU A 12 -6.51 11.83 6.18
CA GLU A 12 -5.25 11.95 5.45
C GLU A 12 -4.70 10.57 5.09
N LYS A 13 -4.69 9.62 6.05
CA LYS A 13 -4.31 8.22 5.78
C LYS A 13 -5.14 7.63 4.64
N ALA A 14 -6.47 7.76 4.70
CA ALA A 14 -7.36 7.26 3.65
C ALA A 14 -7.08 7.91 2.29
N ARG A 15 -6.85 9.24 2.26
CA ARG A 15 -6.54 9.98 1.03
C ARG A 15 -5.20 9.57 0.43
N ILE A 16 -4.15 9.43 1.24
CA ILE A 16 -2.81 9.03 0.79
C ILE A 16 -2.87 7.63 0.17
N ILE A 17 -3.47 6.66 0.89
CA ILE A 17 -3.59 5.28 0.39
C ILE A 17 -4.43 5.24 -0.88
N GLY A 18 -5.58 5.93 -0.93
CA GLY A 18 -6.44 5.95 -2.11
C GLY A 18 -5.76 6.58 -3.33
N ALA A 19 -5.09 7.72 -3.15
CA ALA A 19 -4.33 8.37 -4.22
C ALA A 19 -3.19 7.46 -4.72
N ARG A 20 -2.50 6.78 -3.79
CA ARG A 20 -1.41 5.87 -4.14
C ARG A 20 -1.90 4.62 -4.89
N ALA A 21 -3.02 4.03 -4.46
CA ALA A 21 -3.63 2.90 -5.16
C ALA A 21 -4.05 3.26 -6.60
N LEU A 22 -4.53 4.50 -6.82
CA LEU A 22 -4.82 4.99 -8.16
C LEU A 22 -3.55 5.11 -9.00
N GLN A 23 -2.46 5.67 -8.45
CA GLN A 23 -1.17 5.75 -9.16
C GLN A 23 -0.66 4.37 -9.58
N ILE A 24 -0.73 3.38 -8.67
CA ILE A 24 -0.33 2.00 -8.96
C ILE A 24 -1.18 1.41 -10.08
N SER A 25 -2.51 1.62 -10.04
CA SER A 25 -3.42 1.19 -11.11
C SER A 25 -3.07 1.80 -12.48
N MET A 26 -2.44 2.97 -12.49
CA MET A 26 -1.97 3.66 -13.70
C MET A 26 -0.55 3.27 -14.12
N GLY A 27 0.06 2.27 -13.48
CA GLY A 27 1.41 1.77 -13.82
C GLY A 27 2.56 2.54 -13.17
N ALA A 28 2.30 3.28 -12.08
CA ALA A 28 3.37 3.89 -11.30
C ALA A 28 4.31 2.82 -10.69
N PRO A 29 5.60 3.13 -10.51
CA PRO A 29 6.56 2.18 -9.93
C PRO A 29 6.19 1.82 -8.48
N LEU A 30 6.39 0.55 -8.13
CA LEU A 30 6.19 0.01 -6.79
C LEU A 30 7.44 0.17 -5.93
N TYR A 31 7.25 0.39 -4.63
CA TYR A 31 8.32 0.48 -3.63
C TYR A 31 8.29 -0.67 -2.62
N VAL A 32 7.56 -1.75 -2.93
CA VAL A 32 7.55 -3.02 -2.22
C VAL A 32 7.89 -4.15 -3.19
N THR A 33 8.57 -5.18 -2.70
CA THR A 33 8.90 -6.35 -3.51
C THR A 33 7.77 -7.36 -3.52
N GLU A 34 7.81 -8.28 -4.49
CA GLU A 34 6.85 -9.39 -4.55
C GLU A 34 6.94 -10.29 -3.31
N ASP A 35 8.14 -10.55 -2.81
CA ASP A 35 8.36 -11.35 -1.60
C ASP A 35 7.70 -10.70 -0.37
N GLU A 36 7.86 -9.38 -0.21
CA GLU A 36 7.21 -8.64 0.89
C GLU A 36 5.68 -8.73 0.80
N LEU A 37 5.12 -8.63 -0.40
CA LEU A 37 3.68 -8.79 -0.61
C LEU A 37 3.22 -10.22 -0.29
N ARG A 38 3.98 -11.24 -0.70
CA ARG A 38 3.65 -12.64 -0.42
C ARG A 38 3.68 -12.93 1.08
N ASP A 39 4.69 -12.45 1.79
CA ASP A 39 4.81 -12.67 3.24
C ASP A 39 3.64 -12.04 4.00
N ASN A 40 3.27 -10.80 3.67
CA ASN A 40 2.21 -10.06 4.37
C ASN A 40 0.79 -10.54 4.05
N PHE A 41 0.56 -11.15 2.88
CA PHE A 41 -0.78 -11.60 2.44
C PHE A 41 -0.90 -13.12 2.26
N SER A 42 0.09 -13.89 2.71
CA SER A 42 0.15 -15.36 2.56
C SER A 42 -1.08 -16.05 3.14
N ASP A 43 -1.47 -15.72 4.37
CA ASP A 43 -2.65 -16.29 5.03
C ASP A 43 -3.94 -16.00 4.27
N GLU A 44 -4.08 -14.78 3.75
CA GLU A 44 -5.26 -14.37 2.98
C GLU A 44 -5.32 -15.08 1.62
N LEU A 45 -4.18 -15.21 0.93
CA LEU A 45 -4.08 -15.96 -0.32
C LEU A 45 -4.44 -17.43 -0.12
N VAL A 46 -3.98 -18.04 0.98
CA VAL A 46 -4.30 -19.42 1.34
C VAL A 46 -5.80 -19.58 1.64
N GLN A 47 -6.42 -18.62 2.33
CA GLN A 47 -7.85 -18.66 2.62
C GLN A 47 -8.72 -18.53 1.36
N LEU A 48 -8.31 -17.69 0.40
CA LEU A 48 -9.08 -17.44 -0.82
C LEU A 48 -8.91 -18.53 -1.88
N TYR A 49 -7.69 -19.05 -2.05
CA TYR A 49 -7.33 -19.92 -3.17
C TYR A 49 -6.90 -21.33 -2.75
N GLY A 50 -6.72 -21.59 -1.46
CA GLY A 50 -6.20 -22.85 -0.93
C GLY A 50 -4.67 -22.92 -0.94
N VAL A 51 -4.13 -23.86 -0.17
CA VAL A 51 -2.68 -23.99 0.12
C VAL A 51 -1.84 -24.22 -1.15
N ASN A 52 -2.37 -24.96 -2.12
CA ASN A 52 -1.64 -25.35 -3.32
C ASN A 52 -1.51 -24.20 -4.32
N ASP A 53 -2.57 -23.41 -4.49
CA ASP A 53 -2.62 -22.35 -5.51
C ASP A 53 -2.07 -21.01 -5.00
N ALA A 54 -2.01 -20.79 -3.69
CA ALA A 54 -1.51 -19.55 -3.09
C ALA A 54 -0.05 -19.25 -3.44
N LYS A 55 0.80 -20.27 -3.62
CA LYS A 55 2.24 -20.11 -3.90
C LYS A 55 2.53 -19.55 -5.30
N GLU A 56 1.62 -19.71 -6.24
CA GLU A 56 1.83 -19.27 -7.63
C GLU A 56 1.19 -17.91 -7.94
N ARG A 57 0.33 -17.41 -7.04
CA ARG A 57 -0.41 -16.15 -7.27
C ARG A 57 0.36 -14.94 -6.77
N VAL A 58 0.36 -13.88 -7.58
CA VAL A 58 0.96 -12.58 -7.25
C VAL A 58 -0.12 -11.68 -6.65
N VAL A 59 0.20 -10.97 -5.56
CA VAL A 59 -0.69 -9.94 -5.00
C VAL A 59 -0.60 -8.70 -5.89
N LEU A 60 -1.60 -8.51 -6.75
CA LEU A 60 -1.65 -7.37 -7.69
C LEU A 60 -2.72 -6.34 -7.32
N ASP A 61 -3.32 -6.43 -6.14
CA ASP A 61 -4.33 -5.45 -5.70
C ASP A 61 -3.66 -4.10 -5.36
N PRO A 62 -3.94 -3.03 -6.11
CA PRO A 62 -3.35 -1.71 -5.86
C PRO A 62 -3.60 -1.18 -4.45
N MET A 63 -4.75 -1.52 -3.85
CA MET A 63 -5.09 -1.08 -2.49
C MET A 63 -4.19 -1.76 -1.44
N LYS A 64 -3.91 -3.05 -1.61
CA LYS A 64 -3.03 -3.79 -0.69
C LYS A 64 -1.59 -3.35 -0.81
N ILE A 65 -1.13 -3.14 -2.05
CA ILE A 65 0.22 -2.63 -2.32
C ILE A 65 0.38 -1.23 -1.71
N ALA A 66 -0.58 -0.33 -1.94
CA ALA A 66 -0.56 1.01 -1.35
C ALA A 66 -0.60 0.97 0.19
N THR A 67 -1.38 0.06 0.78
CA THR A 67 -1.46 -0.09 2.24
C THR A 67 -0.11 -0.54 2.81
N LEU A 68 0.52 -1.55 2.21
CA LEU A 68 1.84 -2.04 2.64
C LEU A 68 2.91 -0.95 2.49
N GLU A 69 2.92 -0.22 1.37
CA GLU A 69 3.83 0.91 1.19
C GLU A 69 3.61 2.02 2.23
N TYR A 70 2.36 2.27 2.63
CA TYR A 70 2.04 3.26 3.67
C TYR A 70 2.61 2.83 5.01
N ASP A 71 2.32 1.59 5.43
CA ASP A 71 2.71 1.07 6.74
C ASP A 71 4.24 0.95 6.87
N GLN A 72 4.96 0.81 5.74
CA GLN A 72 6.42 0.82 5.68
C GLN A 72 7.05 2.21 5.43
N GLU A 73 6.27 3.30 5.42
CA GLU A 73 6.74 4.67 5.16
C GLU A 73 7.44 4.85 3.80
N ARG A 74 7.00 4.10 2.78
CA ARG A 74 7.62 4.06 1.45
C ARG A 74 6.90 4.92 0.40
N ILE A 75 5.65 5.32 0.66
CA ILE A 75 4.87 6.15 -0.26
C ILE A 75 5.60 7.49 -0.53
N PRO A 76 5.78 7.89 -1.81
CA PRO A 76 6.51 9.11 -2.17
C PRO A 76 5.62 10.37 -2.20
N ILE A 77 4.59 10.45 -1.36
CA ILE A 77 3.68 11.60 -1.24
C ILE A 77 3.31 11.81 0.23
N ASP A 78 3.07 13.06 0.61
CA ASP A 78 2.63 13.47 1.95
C ASP A 78 1.55 14.56 1.83
N VAL A 79 0.92 14.94 2.95
CA VAL A 79 -0.09 16.00 3.04
C VAL A 79 0.53 17.33 3.47
N ASP A 80 -0.03 18.42 2.96
CA ASP A 80 0.25 19.78 3.42
C ASP A 80 -1.08 20.44 3.78
N PRO A 81 -1.47 20.42 5.07
CA PRO A 81 -2.75 20.97 5.50
C PRO A 81 -2.75 22.48 5.39
N HIS A 82 -3.82 23.05 4.85
CA HIS A 82 -4.03 24.49 4.92
C HIS A 82 -4.43 24.85 6.34
N LEU A 83 -3.64 25.68 6.99
CA LEU A 83 -3.98 26.28 8.27
C LEU A 83 -4.65 27.62 7.99
N ASP A 84 -5.84 27.83 8.55
CA ASP A 84 -6.43 29.16 8.60
C ASP A 84 -5.58 29.99 9.59
N ASP A 85 -5.06 31.13 9.15
CA ASP A 85 -4.26 32.06 9.97
C ASP A 85 -5.04 32.59 11.19
#